data_AF-A0A075KCZ0-F1
#
_entry.id   AF-A0A075KCZ0-F1
#
_cell.length_a   1.000
_cell.length_b   1.000
_cell.length_c   1.000
_cell.angle_alpha   90.00
_cell.angle_beta   90.00
_cell.angle_gamma   90.00
#
_symmetry.space_group_name_H-M   'P 1'
#
loop_
_entity.id
_entity.type
_entity.pdbx_description
1 polymer ?
#
loop_
_entity_poly.entity_id
_entity_poly.type
_entity_poly.pdbx_seq_one_letter_code
_entity_poly.pdbx_strand_id
1 'polypeptide(L)'
;MKITKGKRRGKNIEIEEIQMSSMMLLPPRAEVCQECAVDHDPLFPHNPQSLYYQMKFQMENGRGATWVDAMAHCSDEMKEIWTEELQKRGINISN
;
A
#
# COMPACT_ATOMS: atom_id res chain seq x y z
N MET A 1 -2.41 -28.30 -8.52
CA MET A 1 -2.88 -27.46 -9.64
C MET A 1 -1.83 -27.52 -10.76
N LYS A 2 -2.23 -27.57 -12.04
CA LYS A 2 -1.34 -27.90 -13.16
C LYS A 2 -0.41 -26.72 -13.53
N ILE A 3 0.89 -26.99 -13.60
CA ILE A 3 1.96 -26.04 -13.94
C ILE A 3 2.01 -25.90 -15.47
N THR A 4 1.71 -24.72 -16.01
CA THR A 4 1.89 -24.43 -17.44
C THR A 4 3.29 -23.90 -17.71
N LYS A 5 4.13 -24.69 -18.39
CA LYS A 5 5.47 -24.29 -18.86
C LYS A 5 5.34 -23.25 -19.98
N GLY A 6 5.51 -21.97 -19.64
CA GLY A 6 5.72 -20.90 -20.62
C GLY A 6 7.16 -20.90 -21.12
N LYS A 7 7.39 -21.28 -22.38
CA LYS A 7 8.72 -21.33 -23.01
C LYS A 7 9.17 -19.92 -23.43
N ARG A 8 9.78 -19.15 -22.54
CA ARG A 8 10.52 -17.92 -22.92
C ARG A 8 11.88 -18.32 -23.50
N ARG A 9 12.12 -17.96 -24.76
CA ARG A 9 13.41 -18.16 -25.44
C ARG A 9 14.33 -17.00 -25.06
N GLY A 10 15.32 -17.26 -24.22
CA GLY A 10 16.36 -16.32 -23.76
C GLY A 10 16.99 -16.89 -22.49
N LYS A 11 18.33 -16.81 -22.38
CA LYS A 11 19.23 -17.29 -21.30
C LYS A 11 18.59 -18.12 -20.19
N ASN A 12 19.12 -19.31 -19.90
CA ASN A 12 18.75 -20.10 -18.71
C ASN A 12 18.76 -19.20 -17.46
N ILE A 13 17.58 -18.78 -17.01
CA ILE A 13 17.37 -18.07 -15.74
C ILE A 13 16.93 -19.15 -14.78
N GLU A 14 17.73 -19.40 -13.75
CA GLU A 14 17.29 -20.19 -12.61
C GLU A 14 16.21 -19.39 -11.88
N ILE A 15 15.03 -19.97 -11.75
CA ILE A 15 13.88 -19.36 -11.07
C ILE A 15 13.67 -20.16 -9.78
N GLU A 16 13.84 -19.52 -8.64
CA GLU A 16 13.45 -20.07 -7.35
C GLU A 16 12.07 -19.52 -6.97
N GLU A 17 11.15 -20.43 -6.65
CA GLU A 17 9.80 -20.06 -6.21
C GLU A 17 9.79 -19.87 -4.70
N ILE A 18 9.50 -18.64 -4.24
CA ILE A 18 9.38 -18.33 -2.81
C ILE A 18 7.95 -18.67 -2.37
N GLN A 19 7.82 -19.67 -1.50
CA GLN A 19 6.53 -20.05 -0.92
C GLN A 19 6.04 -19.00 0.08
N MET A 20 4.76 -18.64 0.01
CA MET A 20 4.16 -17.66 0.91
C MET A 20 3.98 -18.24 2.31
N SER A 21 4.54 -17.58 3.32
CA SER A 21 4.37 -17.95 4.74
C SER A 21 3.38 -17.02 5.44
N SER A 22 2.73 -17.50 6.50
CA SER A 22 1.85 -16.68 7.33
C SER A 22 2.63 -15.58 8.05
N MET A 23 2.08 -14.36 8.05
CA MET A 23 2.59 -13.22 8.82
C MET A 23 1.53 -12.75 9.82
N MET A 24 1.97 -12.17 10.94
CA MET A 24 1.12 -11.52 11.93
C MET A 24 1.51 -10.05 12.01
N LEU A 25 0.54 -9.15 11.86
CA LEU A 25 0.76 -7.72 12.06
C LEU A 25 0.53 -7.38 13.53
N LEU A 26 1.57 -6.91 14.21
CA LEU A 26 1.47 -6.45 15.60
C LEU A 26 0.75 -5.10 15.65
N PRO A 27 0.01 -4.80 16.73
CA PRO A 27 -0.67 -3.52 16.86
C PRO A 27 0.34 -2.36 16.89
N PRO A 28 -0.07 -1.14 16.46
CA PRO A 28 0.75 0.05 16.61
C PRO A 28 0.98 0.37 18.09
N ARG A 29 1.95 1.24 18.36
CA ARG A 29 2.05 1.86 19.70
C ARG A 29 0.78 2.69 19.96
N ALA A 30 0.34 2.77 21.21
CA ALA A 30 -0.90 3.47 21.57
C ALA A 30 -0.90 4.96 21.18
N GLU A 31 0.26 5.61 21.20
CA GLU A 31 0.42 7.06 21.00
C GLU A 31 0.61 7.49 19.53
N VAL A 32 0.50 6.56 18.56
CA VAL A 32 0.63 6.88 17.13
C VAL A 32 -0.66 6.57 16.38
N CYS A 33 -0.72 6.90 15.08
CA CYS A 33 -1.86 6.54 14.26
C CYS A 33 -2.11 5.03 14.29
N GLN A 34 -3.34 4.63 14.61
CA GLN A 34 -3.72 3.22 14.73
C GLN A 34 -3.92 2.53 13.35
N GLU A 35 -3.92 3.31 12.26
CA GLU A 35 -4.03 2.81 10.89
C GLU A 35 -2.67 2.57 10.25
N CYS A 36 -1.73 3.51 10.40
CA CYS A 36 -0.46 3.46 9.67
C CYS A 36 0.79 3.30 10.56
N ALA A 37 0.63 3.30 11.89
CA ALA A 37 1.70 3.23 12.89
C ALA A 37 2.74 4.37 12.83
N VAL A 38 2.38 5.50 12.22
CA VAL A 38 3.21 6.70 12.11
C VAL A 38 2.64 7.81 13.02
N ASP A 39 3.53 8.61 13.57
CA ASP A 39 3.18 9.85 14.27
C ASP A 39 2.93 10.96 13.23
N HIS A 40 1.66 11.24 12.97
CA HIS A 40 1.22 12.28 12.04
C HIS A 40 -0.06 12.96 12.55
N ASP A 41 -0.29 14.20 12.11
CA ASP A 41 -1.53 14.91 12.40
C ASP A 41 -2.74 14.11 11.84
N PRO A 42 -3.81 13.87 12.62
CA PRO A 42 -4.98 13.13 12.16
C PRO A 42 -5.66 13.70 10.91
N LEU A 43 -5.49 15.00 10.63
CA LEU A 43 -6.06 15.65 9.45
C LEU A 43 -5.27 15.32 8.17
N PHE A 44 -4.04 14.86 8.29
CA PHE A 44 -3.20 14.47 7.15
C PHE A 44 -3.51 13.04 6.68
N PRO A 45 -3.32 12.75 5.39
CA PRO A 45 -3.57 11.43 4.85
C PRO A 45 -2.56 10.41 5.38
N HIS A 46 -2.93 9.14 5.27
CA HIS A 46 -1.99 8.05 5.45
C HIS A 46 -1.00 8.01 4.28
N ASN A 47 0.08 7.23 4.43
CA ASN A 47 1.03 6.99 3.36
C ASN A 47 0.81 5.59 2.76
N PRO A 48 0.26 5.44 1.53
CA PRO A 48 0.04 4.15 0.88
C PRO A 48 1.35 3.43 0.53
N GLN A 49 2.49 4.09 0.66
CA GLN A 49 3.81 3.48 0.47
C GLN A 49 4.43 2.99 1.79
N SER A 50 3.81 3.27 2.94
CA SER A 50 4.22 2.70 4.23
C SER A 50 3.93 1.20 4.23
N LEU A 51 4.94 0.38 4.54
CA LEU A 51 4.77 -1.07 4.65
C LEU A 51 3.66 -1.43 5.66
N TYR A 52 3.64 -0.78 6.82
CA TYR A 52 2.65 -1.09 7.85
C TYR A 52 1.23 -0.85 7.35
N TYR A 53 0.97 0.34 6.80
CA TYR A 53 -0.35 0.70 6.28
C TYR A 53 -0.76 -0.21 5.12
N GLN A 54 0.15 -0.49 4.19
CA GLN A 54 -0.12 -1.38 3.07
C GLN A 54 -0.48 -2.80 3.54
N MET A 55 0.24 -3.34 4.52
CA MET A 55 -0.05 -4.67 5.08
C MET A 55 -1.37 -4.68 5.84
N LYS A 56 -1.62 -3.69 6.72
CA LYS A 56 -2.90 -3.58 7.46
C LYS A 56 -4.07 -3.53 6.49
N PHE A 57 -4.01 -2.59 5.53
CA PHE A 57 -5.05 -2.40 4.54
C PHE A 57 -5.27 -3.65 3.69
N GLN A 58 -4.20 -4.32 3.25
CA GLN A 58 -4.30 -5.57 2.47
C GLN A 58 -4.92 -6.71 3.28
N MET A 59 -4.58 -6.84 4.57
CA MET A 59 -5.16 -7.86 5.45
C MET A 59 -6.67 -7.62 5.66
N GLU A 60 -7.10 -6.36 5.71
CA GLU A 60 -8.52 -5.99 5.93
C GLU A 60 -9.35 -6.00 4.63
N ASN A 61 -8.76 -5.61 3.50
CA ASN A 61 -9.49 -5.34 2.25
C ASN A 61 -9.15 -6.33 1.11
N GLY A 62 -8.12 -7.16 1.26
CA GLY A 62 -7.68 -8.12 0.25
C GLY A 62 -7.01 -7.50 -0.99
N ARG A 63 -6.72 -6.19 -0.96
CA ARG A 63 -6.02 -5.45 -2.04
C ARG A 63 -5.04 -4.44 -1.46
N GLY A 64 -4.14 -3.95 -2.30
CA GLY A 64 -3.26 -2.85 -1.92
C GLY A 64 -4.01 -1.53 -1.71
N ALA A 65 -3.52 -0.72 -0.77
CA ALA A 65 -4.02 0.64 -0.57
C ALA A 65 -3.60 1.55 -1.73
N THR A 66 -4.44 2.53 -2.02
CA THR A 66 -4.20 3.59 -3.00
C THR A 66 -4.08 4.94 -2.30
N TRP A 67 -3.68 5.98 -3.04
CA TRP A 67 -3.74 7.35 -2.51
C TRP A 67 -5.18 7.80 -2.19
N VAL A 68 -6.18 7.29 -2.91
CA VAL A 68 -7.60 7.56 -2.60
C VAL A 68 -8.00 6.96 -1.25
N ASP A 69 -7.57 5.73 -0.97
CA ASP A 69 -7.81 5.08 0.33
C ASP A 69 -7.10 5.80 1.46
N ALA A 70 -5.85 6.22 1.22
CA ALA A 70 -5.03 6.91 2.19
C ALA A 70 -5.57 8.30 2.57
N MET A 71 -6.34 8.93 1.67
CA MET A 71 -7.01 10.20 1.89
C MET A 71 -8.50 10.06 2.30
N ALA A 72 -9.01 8.83 2.51
CA ALA A 72 -10.45 8.61 2.69
C ALA A 72 -11.05 9.40 3.87
N HIS A 73 -10.30 9.53 4.98
CA HIS A 73 -10.71 10.28 6.17
C HIS A 73 -10.48 11.79 6.07
N CYS A 74 -9.73 12.25 5.06
CA CYS A 74 -9.39 13.65 4.91
C CYS A 74 -10.60 14.52 4.52
N SER A 75 -10.54 15.81 4.87
CA SER A 75 -11.46 16.81 4.35
C SER A 75 -11.32 16.97 2.84
N ASP A 76 -12.33 17.53 2.19
CA ASP A 76 -12.30 17.77 0.74
C ASP A 76 -11.17 18.74 0.36
N GLU A 77 -10.93 19.78 1.16
CA GLU A 77 -9.80 20.71 0.99
C GLU A 77 -8.45 19.97 1.06
N MET A 78 -8.27 19.08 2.05
CA MET A 78 -7.03 18.34 2.19
C MET A 78 -6.82 17.33 1.04
N LYS A 79 -7.89 16.69 0.59
CA LYS A 79 -7.89 15.82 -0.61
C LYS A 79 -7.47 16.59 -1.85
N GLU A 80 -7.98 17.80 -2.04
CA GLU A 80 -7.64 18.67 -3.17
C GLU A 80 -6.16 19.04 -3.15
N ILE A 81 -5.66 19.57 -2.02
CA ILE A 81 -4.24 19.95 -1.85
C ILE A 81 -3.32 18.76 -2.16
N TRP A 82 -3.58 17.60 -1.56
CA TRP A 82 -2.73 16.43 -1.78
C TRP A 82 -2.84 15.89 -3.19
N THR A 83 -4.04 15.92 -3.78
CA THR A 83 -4.24 15.50 -5.17
C THR A 83 -3.40 16.34 -6.12
N GLU A 84 -3.43 17.66 -5.99
CA GLU A 84 -2.62 18.56 -6.79
C GLU A 84 -1.12 18.31 -6.61
N GLU A 85 -0.65 18.19 -5.37
CA GLU A 85 0.78 18.00 -5.08
C GLU A 85 1.32 16.66 -5.57
N LEU A 86 0.52 15.59 -5.45
CA LEU A 86 0.87 14.27 -5.97
C LEU A 86 0.89 14.28 -7.51
N GLN A 87 -0.07 14.92 -8.16
CA GLN A 87 -0.09 15.06 -9.62
C GLN A 87 1.10 15.87 -10.15
N LYS A 88 1.50 16.96 -9.46
CA LYS A 88 2.72 17.74 -9.80
C LYS A 88 3.99 16.87 -9.75
N ARG A 89 3.99 15.81 -8.93
CA ARG A 89 5.08 14.83 -8.81
C ARG A 89 4.96 13.66 -9.79
N GLY A 90 3.97 13.69 -10.70
CA GLY A 90 3.73 12.64 -11.70
C GLY A 90 3.06 11.39 -11.13
N ILE A 91 2.47 11.47 -9.93
CA ILE A 91 1.74 10.37 -9.31
C ILE A 91 0.30 10.40 -9.82
N ASN A 92 -0.11 9.33 -10.50
CA ASN A 92 -1.49 9.16 -10.93
C ASN A 92 -2.34 8.63 -9.76
N ILE A 93 -3.41 9.36 -9.42
CA ILE A 93 -4.30 9.05 -8.30
C ILE A 93 -5.59 8.38 -8.80
N SER A 94 -5.83 8.35 -10.11
CA SER A 94 -6.93 7.62 -10.73
C SER A 94 -6.75 6.12 -10.49
N ASN A 95 -7.56 5.55 -9.60
CA ASN A 95 -7.80 4.11 -9.49
C ASN A 95 -9.28 3.83 -9.70
#